data_AF-A0A1Y2L492-F1
#
_entry.id   AF-A0A1Y2L492-F1
#
_cell.length_a   1.000
_cell.length_b   1.000
_cell.length_c   1.000
_cell.angle_alpha   90.00
_cell.angle_beta   90.00
_cell.angle_gamma   90.00
#
_symmetry.space_group_name_H-M   'P 1'
#
loop_
_entity.id
_entity.type
_entity.pdbx_description
1 polymer ?
#
loop_
_entity_poly.entity_id
_entity_poly.type
_entity_poly.pdbx_seq_one_letter_code
_entity_poly.pdbx_strand_id
1 'polypeptide(L)'
;MGFRQLLATAFALNVPPAAILILLAASDQITWGLAVVCALAAYAGVIGILRIYFKDLRSVARYASTLRDHFRGTPPQHLSFDAAAELSSLYTQITAAFRERILTLEAQTSTDAEILDHLPNPVVMVNRQRTVTGFNQAAKSLFHNLETGHDLTRYIRDPILLDAFDMVSSGRRTLQHTEFVVASDAQRHFDVLTAHLPAETGNRNFVLSFSDLTELRKVEQMRADFAADAGHELRTPLSVLLGFIETLEGPAKDDPDALGQFLPVMRDQAQRMQSLVEDLLSLARIELNEHTPPSNDCDVATIIDKVAAGLRVKADAKNMNIRVTSTLDQTATIGEEKELVQVFQNLIENAIKYGHQDSTVDVKISLVKNPPAALARYRHSRIMAVSVCDQSDGIAREHLPRLTERFYRVDTARSRAVGGTGLGLAIVKHLVQRHRGTMIIDSEVGKGSVFTVYLPAQTADNVHKLYRA
;
A
#
# COMPACT_ATOMS: atom_id res chain seq x y z
N MET A 1 -62.37 6.23 -24.51
CA MET A 1 -63.46 6.11 -25.52
C MET A 1 -64.79 5.90 -24.80
N GLY A 2 -65.70 6.87 -24.90
CA GLY A 2 -66.93 6.94 -24.10
C GLY A 2 -68.06 6.07 -24.66
N PHE A 3 -69.05 5.73 -23.82
CA PHE A 3 -70.27 4.98 -24.19
C PHE A 3 -70.95 5.55 -25.45
N ARG A 4 -70.89 6.87 -25.64
CA ARG A 4 -71.40 7.58 -26.83
C ARG A 4 -70.71 7.18 -28.14
N GLN A 5 -69.40 6.96 -28.14
CA GLN A 5 -68.66 6.55 -29.35
C GLN A 5 -68.98 5.11 -29.75
N LEU A 6 -69.20 4.23 -28.76
CA LEU A 6 -69.60 2.84 -29.00
C LEU A 6 -71.02 2.77 -29.61
N LEU A 7 -71.94 3.60 -29.10
CA LEU A 7 -73.27 3.72 -29.68
C LEU A 7 -73.25 4.30 -31.09
N ALA A 8 -72.41 5.31 -31.35
CA ALA A 8 -72.29 5.92 -32.67
C ALA A 8 -71.71 4.95 -33.72
N THR A 9 -70.67 4.19 -33.37
CA THR A 9 -70.10 3.18 -34.29
C THR A 9 -71.04 2.00 -34.49
N ALA A 10 -71.73 1.54 -33.43
CA ALA A 10 -72.75 0.51 -33.56
C ALA A 10 -73.92 0.97 -34.45
N PHE A 11 -74.32 2.24 -34.35
CA PHE A 11 -75.34 2.84 -35.20
C PHE A 11 -74.89 2.87 -36.65
N ALA A 12 -73.71 3.43 -36.94
CA ALA A 12 -73.17 3.49 -38.30
C ALA A 12 -73.05 2.11 -38.97
N LEU A 13 -72.62 1.08 -38.22
CA LEU A 13 -72.45 -0.28 -38.75
C LEU A 13 -73.79 -0.98 -39.05
N ASN A 14 -74.88 -0.60 -38.36
CA ASN A 14 -76.21 -1.19 -38.54
C ASN A 14 -77.11 -0.42 -39.52
N VAL A 15 -76.70 0.74 -40.04
CA VAL A 15 -77.48 1.51 -41.03
C VAL A 15 -77.79 0.68 -42.29
N PRO A 16 -76.82 -0.02 -42.93
CA PRO A 16 -77.11 -0.80 -44.14
C PRO A 16 -78.03 -2.01 -43.90
N PRO A 17 -77.82 -2.86 -42.87
CA PRO A 17 -78.75 -3.95 -42.53
C PRO A 17 -80.16 -3.45 -42.21
N ALA A 18 -80.27 -2.34 -41.47
CA ALA A 18 -81.57 -1.74 -41.16
C ALA A 18 -82.29 -1.26 -42.43
N ALA A 19 -81.57 -0.62 -43.37
CA ALA A 19 -82.12 -0.20 -44.65
C ALA A 19 -82.63 -1.39 -45.50
N ILE A 20 -81.89 -2.51 -45.50
CA ILE A 20 -82.30 -3.74 -46.19
C ILE A 20 -83.56 -4.34 -45.55
N LEU A 21 -83.63 -4.38 -44.22
CA LEU A 21 -84.82 -4.88 -43.50
C LEU A 21 -86.06 -4.01 -43.76
N ILE A 22 -85.88 -2.70 -43.89
CA ILE A 22 -86.96 -1.76 -44.27
C ILE A 22 -87.43 -2.04 -45.70
N LEU A 23 -86.51 -2.26 -46.65
CA LEU A 23 -86.84 -2.59 -48.05
C LEU A 23 -87.56 -3.94 -48.20
N LEU A 24 -87.17 -4.94 -47.40
CA LEU A 24 -87.84 -6.25 -47.38
C LEU A 24 -89.25 -6.17 -46.77
N ALA A 25 -89.45 -5.31 -45.77
CA ALA A 25 -90.78 -5.04 -45.22
C ALA A 25 -91.67 -4.25 -46.19
N ALA A 26 -91.08 -3.33 -46.96
CA ALA A 26 -91.79 -2.53 -47.96
C ALA A 26 -92.18 -3.32 -49.23
N SER A 27 -91.53 -4.46 -49.49
CA SER A 27 -91.85 -5.35 -50.62
C SER A 27 -92.75 -6.53 -50.21
N ASP A 28 -93.39 -6.46 -49.04
CA ASP A 28 -94.26 -7.49 -48.45
C ASP A 28 -93.63 -8.89 -48.27
N GLN A 29 -92.29 -8.98 -48.34
CA GLN A 29 -91.60 -10.25 -48.12
C GLN A 29 -91.50 -10.60 -46.62
N ILE A 30 -91.58 -9.60 -45.73
CA ILE A 30 -91.49 -9.76 -44.27
C ILE A 30 -92.48 -8.79 -43.58
N THR A 31 -93.02 -9.15 -42.42
CA THR A 31 -93.84 -8.24 -41.61
C THR A 31 -93.00 -7.16 -40.93
N TRP A 32 -93.53 -5.93 -40.83
CA TRP A 32 -92.86 -4.82 -40.14
C TRP A 32 -92.44 -5.15 -38.69
N GLY A 33 -93.24 -5.94 -37.97
CA GLY A 33 -92.89 -6.42 -36.63
C GLY A 33 -91.62 -7.28 -36.61
N LEU A 34 -91.47 -8.19 -37.57
CA LEU A 34 -90.28 -9.04 -37.67
C LEU A 34 -89.04 -8.22 -38.08
N ALA A 35 -89.19 -7.26 -39.00
CA ALA A 35 -88.11 -6.38 -39.42
C ALA A 35 -87.52 -5.56 -38.25
N VAL A 36 -88.37 -5.02 -37.37
CA VAL A 36 -87.93 -4.28 -36.17
C VAL A 36 -87.20 -5.19 -35.18
N VAL A 37 -87.73 -6.39 -34.92
CA VAL A 37 -87.08 -7.35 -34.02
C VAL A 37 -85.71 -7.78 -34.54
N CYS A 38 -85.60 -8.08 -35.84
CA CYS A 38 -84.33 -8.41 -36.48
C CYS A 38 -83.31 -7.24 -36.41
N ALA A 39 -83.77 -6.00 -36.63
CA ALA A 39 -82.90 -4.83 -36.53
C ALA A 39 -82.40 -4.60 -35.09
N LEU A 40 -83.27 -4.75 -34.09
CA LEU A 40 -82.89 -4.64 -32.69
C LEU A 40 -81.92 -5.76 -32.26
N ALA A 41 -82.12 -6.99 -32.73
CA ALA A 41 -81.22 -8.11 -32.48
C ALA A 41 -79.84 -7.88 -33.11
N ALA A 42 -79.78 -7.40 -34.36
CA ALA A 42 -78.53 -7.02 -35.02
C ALA A 42 -77.79 -5.90 -34.26
N TYR A 43 -78.53 -4.88 -33.82
CA TYR A 43 -77.98 -3.78 -33.03
C TYR A 43 -77.40 -4.25 -31.69
N ALA A 44 -78.14 -5.12 -30.97
CA ALA A 44 -77.68 -5.72 -29.72
C ALA A 44 -76.42 -6.60 -29.92
N GLY A 45 -76.37 -7.37 -31.01
CA GLY A 45 -75.22 -8.18 -31.39
C GLY A 45 -73.95 -7.35 -31.64
N VAL A 46 -74.06 -6.30 -32.46
CA VAL A 46 -72.93 -5.39 -32.74
C VAL A 46 -72.46 -4.66 -31.49
N ILE A 47 -73.38 -4.21 -30.62
CA ILE A 47 -73.01 -3.61 -29.32
C ILE A 47 -72.28 -4.63 -28.44
N GLY A 48 -72.73 -5.88 -28.41
CA GLY A 48 -72.08 -6.97 -27.68
C GLY A 48 -70.63 -7.16 -28.11
N ILE A 49 -70.40 -7.31 -29.42
CA ILE A 49 -69.06 -7.49 -30.02
C ILE A 49 -68.17 -6.27 -29.74
N LEU A 50 -68.67 -5.05 -29.96
CA LEU A 50 -67.92 -3.82 -29.69
C LEU A 50 -67.59 -3.66 -28.20
N ARG A 51 -68.49 -4.04 -27.29
CA ARG A 51 -68.21 -4.02 -25.84
C ARG A 51 -67.07 -4.95 -25.46
N ILE A 52 -67.02 -6.15 -26.04
CA ILE A 52 -65.93 -7.11 -25.82
C ILE A 52 -64.62 -6.52 -26.34
N TYR A 53 -64.62 -6.01 -27.58
CA TYR A 53 -63.43 -5.40 -28.20
C TYR A 53 -62.87 -4.23 -27.38
N PHE A 54 -63.73 -3.31 -26.93
CA PHE A 54 -63.29 -2.18 -26.11
C PHE A 54 -62.84 -2.59 -24.71
N LYS A 55 -63.40 -3.66 -24.14
CA LYS A 55 -62.96 -4.20 -22.85
C LYS A 55 -61.54 -4.75 -22.94
N ASP A 56 -61.22 -5.46 -24.01
CA ASP A 56 -59.89 -6.02 -24.27
C ASP A 56 -58.87 -4.89 -24.46
N LEU A 57 -59.18 -3.91 -25.31
CA LEU A 57 -58.29 -2.76 -25.57
C LEU A 57 -58.02 -1.94 -24.30
N ARG A 58 -59.04 -1.70 -23.46
CA ARG A 58 -58.85 -1.02 -22.17
C ARG A 58 -58.03 -1.85 -21.18
N SER A 59 -58.06 -3.17 -21.28
CA SER A 59 -57.28 -4.05 -20.41
C SER A 59 -55.80 -4.03 -20.81
N VAL A 60 -55.49 -4.06 -22.11
CA VAL A 60 -54.13 -3.84 -22.63
C VAL A 60 -53.62 -2.44 -22.30
N ALA A 61 -54.44 -1.39 -22.48
CA ALA A 61 -54.06 -0.02 -22.14
C ALA A 61 -53.76 0.17 -20.65
N ARG A 62 -54.58 -0.42 -19.76
CA ARG A 62 -54.33 -0.41 -18.31
C ARG A 62 -53.02 -1.13 -17.98
N TYR A 63 -52.82 -2.32 -18.53
CA TYR A 63 -51.57 -3.07 -18.36
C TYR A 63 -50.35 -2.25 -18.79
N ALA A 64 -50.41 -1.60 -19.95
CA ALA A 64 -49.35 -0.73 -20.44
C ALA A 64 -49.05 0.45 -19.49
N SER A 65 -50.09 1.11 -18.97
CA SER A 65 -49.92 2.20 -17.99
C SER A 65 -49.32 1.73 -16.66
N THR A 66 -49.78 0.59 -16.13
CA THR A 66 -49.25 0.05 -14.86
C THR A 66 -47.79 -0.35 -15.00
N LEU A 67 -47.42 -0.94 -16.13
CA LEU A 67 -46.03 -1.28 -16.45
C LEU A 67 -45.14 -0.05 -16.60
N ARG A 68 -45.60 1.02 -17.24
CA ARG A 68 -44.83 2.26 -17.35
C ARG A 68 -44.54 2.87 -15.99
N ASP A 69 -45.53 2.91 -15.11
CA ASP A 69 -45.43 3.66 -13.86
C ASP A 69 -44.73 2.84 -12.75
N HIS A 70 -44.83 1.50 -12.78
CA HIS A 70 -44.33 0.62 -11.71
C HIS A 70 -43.36 -0.46 -12.18
N PHE A 71 -43.08 -0.57 -13.48
CA PHE A 71 -42.29 -1.66 -14.09
C PHE A 71 -42.76 -3.06 -13.67
N ARG A 72 -44.04 -3.20 -13.25
CA ARG A 72 -44.65 -4.43 -12.74
C ARG A 72 -46.09 -4.54 -13.22
N GLY A 73 -46.54 -5.76 -13.46
CA GLY A 73 -47.92 -6.05 -13.86
C GLY A 73 -48.03 -7.45 -14.44
N THR A 74 -49.21 -8.06 -14.33
CA THR A 74 -49.53 -9.34 -14.97
C THR A 74 -50.25 -9.07 -16.29
N PRO A 75 -49.83 -9.69 -17.41
CA PRO A 75 -50.54 -9.54 -18.67
C PRO A 75 -51.97 -10.08 -18.55
N PRO A 76 -52.95 -9.48 -19.24
CA PRO A 76 -54.33 -9.97 -19.26
C PRO A 76 -54.39 -11.40 -19.83
N GLN A 77 -54.97 -12.34 -19.08
CA GLN A 77 -54.95 -13.78 -19.40
C GLN A 77 -56.12 -14.27 -20.27
N HIS A 78 -57.11 -13.42 -20.55
CA HIS A 78 -58.29 -13.77 -21.35
C HIS A 78 -58.68 -12.60 -22.26
N LEU A 79 -58.04 -12.52 -23.43
CA LEU A 79 -58.40 -11.58 -24.49
C LEU A 79 -59.20 -12.35 -25.53
N SER A 80 -60.30 -11.75 -25.97
CA SER A 80 -61.27 -12.39 -26.87
C SER A 80 -60.86 -12.26 -28.34
N PHE A 81 -59.85 -11.44 -28.64
CA PHE A 81 -59.36 -11.16 -29.98
C PHE A 81 -57.84 -11.28 -30.08
N ASP A 82 -57.35 -11.90 -31.15
CA ASP A 82 -55.93 -12.15 -31.41
C ASP A 82 -55.10 -10.87 -31.49
N ALA A 83 -55.61 -9.80 -32.12
CA ALA A 83 -54.90 -8.53 -32.24
C ALA A 83 -54.61 -7.88 -30.88
N ALA A 84 -55.50 -8.04 -29.89
CA ALA A 84 -55.25 -7.53 -28.54
C ALA A 84 -54.20 -8.39 -27.81
N ALA A 85 -54.20 -9.70 -28.06
CA ALA A 85 -53.21 -10.62 -27.51
C ALA A 85 -51.81 -10.36 -28.09
N GLU A 86 -51.72 -10.09 -29.40
CA GLU A 86 -50.47 -9.70 -30.09
C GLU A 86 -49.91 -8.38 -29.56
N LEU A 87 -50.75 -7.36 -29.34
CA LEU A 87 -50.31 -6.10 -28.73
C LEU A 87 -49.81 -6.30 -27.29
N SER A 88 -50.48 -7.15 -26.52
CA SER A 88 -50.07 -7.46 -25.14
C SER A 88 -48.74 -8.22 -25.10
N SER A 89 -48.51 -9.16 -26.02
CA SER A 89 -47.26 -9.91 -26.11
C SER A 89 -46.11 -9.03 -26.57
N LEU A 90 -46.30 -8.18 -27.59
CA LEU A 90 -45.31 -7.22 -28.07
C LEU A 90 -44.88 -6.25 -26.96
N TYR A 91 -45.85 -5.70 -26.22
CA TYR A 91 -45.54 -4.80 -25.11
C TYR A 91 -44.78 -5.49 -23.98
N THR A 92 -45.11 -6.76 -23.72
CA THR A 92 -44.40 -7.58 -22.72
C THR A 92 -42.97 -7.88 -23.16
N GLN A 93 -42.74 -8.22 -24.43
CA GLN A 93 -41.40 -8.44 -24.99
C GLN A 93 -40.53 -7.18 -24.93
N ILE A 94 -41.08 -6.03 -25.33
CA ILE A 94 -40.39 -4.73 -25.26
C ILE A 94 -39.98 -4.42 -23.81
N THR A 95 -40.91 -4.59 -22.86
CA THR A 95 -40.61 -4.30 -21.44
C THR A 95 -39.56 -5.24 -20.87
N ALA A 96 -39.60 -6.53 -21.24
CA ALA A 96 -38.59 -7.51 -20.84
C ALA A 96 -37.20 -7.12 -21.38
N ALA A 97 -37.10 -6.76 -22.66
CA ALA A 97 -35.86 -6.32 -23.29
C ALA A 97 -35.29 -5.04 -22.65
N PHE A 98 -36.14 -4.05 -22.35
CA PHE A 98 -35.70 -2.84 -21.64
C PHE A 98 -35.18 -3.14 -20.23
N ARG A 99 -35.87 -4.02 -19.48
CA ARG A 99 -35.43 -4.42 -18.13
C ARG A 99 -34.07 -5.12 -18.18
N GLU A 100 -33.90 -6.07 -19.09
CA GLU A 100 -32.62 -6.75 -19.28
C GLU A 100 -31.51 -5.76 -19.63
N ARG A 101 -31.80 -4.76 -20.47
CA ARG A 101 -30.84 -3.70 -20.79
C ARG A 101 -30.46 -2.82 -19.61
N ILE A 102 -31.42 -2.46 -18.75
CA ILE A 102 -31.14 -1.68 -17.53
C ILE A 102 -30.29 -2.51 -16.57
N LEU A 103 -30.67 -3.76 -16.30
CA LEU A 103 -29.93 -4.64 -15.39
C LEU A 103 -28.49 -4.90 -15.88
N THR A 104 -28.29 -5.06 -17.19
CA THR A 104 -26.94 -5.23 -17.76
C THR A 104 -26.09 -3.97 -17.62
N LEU A 105 -26.67 -2.77 -17.79
CA LEU A 105 -25.96 -1.51 -17.57
C LEU A 105 -25.63 -1.26 -16.09
N GLU A 106 -26.55 -1.57 -15.19
CA GLU A 106 -26.33 -1.51 -13.74
C GLU A 106 -25.23 -2.48 -13.31
N ALA A 107 -25.28 -3.73 -13.81
CA ALA A 107 -24.25 -4.72 -13.55
C ALA A 107 -22.88 -4.26 -14.07
N GLN A 108 -22.79 -3.74 -15.30
CA GLN A 108 -21.54 -3.19 -15.84
C GLN A 108 -20.99 -2.05 -14.99
N THR A 109 -21.84 -1.09 -14.61
CA THR A 109 -21.42 0.05 -13.78
C THR A 109 -20.95 -0.39 -12.40
N SER A 110 -21.61 -1.38 -11.80
CA SER A 110 -21.20 -1.96 -10.52
C SER A 110 -19.87 -2.69 -10.64
N THR A 111 -19.67 -3.48 -11.70
CA THR A 111 -18.41 -4.19 -11.96
C THR A 111 -17.26 -3.22 -12.17
N ASP A 112 -17.45 -2.15 -12.96
CA ASP A 112 -16.41 -1.13 -13.20
C ASP A 112 -16.03 -0.40 -11.90
N ALA A 113 -17.01 -0.09 -11.05
CA ALA A 113 -16.75 0.52 -9.74
C ALA A 113 -15.99 -0.43 -8.80
N GLU A 114 -16.37 -1.71 -8.78
CA GLU A 114 -15.71 -2.75 -7.98
C GLU A 114 -14.26 -2.98 -8.44
N ILE A 115 -14.02 -3.03 -9.75
CA ILE A 115 -12.67 -3.12 -10.32
C ILE A 115 -11.81 -1.94 -9.86
N LEU A 116 -12.33 -0.70 -9.96
CA LEU A 116 -11.59 0.50 -9.54
C LEU A 116 -11.25 0.48 -8.04
N ASP A 117 -12.17 0.02 -7.19
CA ASP A 117 -11.97 -0.06 -5.75
C ASP A 117 -10.95 -1.12 -5.33
N HIS A 118 -10.77 -2.17 -6.14
CA HIS A 118 -9.75 -3.20 -5.90
C HIS A 118 -8.39 -2.89 -6.53
N LEU A 119 -8.25 -1.80 -7.30
CA LEU A 119 -6.93 -1.40 -7.81
C LEU A 119 -6.01 -0.99 -6.66
N PRO A 120 -4.74 -1.45 -6.67
CA PRO A 120 -3.79 -1.15 -5.60
C PRO A 120 -3.34 0.32 -5.61
N ASN A 121 -3.30 0.94 -6.79
CA ASN A 121 -2.87 2.31 -6.95
C ASN A 121 -4.01 3.28 -6.63
N PRO A 122 -3.75 4.35 -5.85
CA PRO A 122 -4.70 5.44 -5.67
C PRO A 122 -5.11 6.07 -7.00
N VAL A 123 -6.42 6.20 -7.22
CA VAL A 123 -6.99 6.88 -8.39
C VAL A 123 -7.98 7.94 -7.92
N VAL A 124 -7.82 9.16 -8.43
CA VAL A 124 -8.70 10.31 -8.16
C VAL A 124 -9.20 10.87 -9.49
N MET A 125 -10.52 11.02 -9.61
CA MET A 125 -11.18 11.60 -10.79
C MET A 125 -11.61 13.02 -10.49
N VAL A 126 -11.31 13.94 -11.40
CA VAL A 126 -11.47 15.38 -11.19
C VAL A 126 -12.10 16.02 -12.43
N ASN A 127 -12.95 17.02 -12.22
CA ASN A 127 -13.50 17.84 -13.32
C ASN A 127 -12.55 18.99 -13.70
N ARG A 128 -12.93 19.79 -14.70
CA ARG A 128 -12.11 20.92 -15.19
C ARG A 128 -11.86 22.01 -14.14
N GLN A 129 -12.78 22.15 -13.19
CA GLN A 129 -12.73 23.11 -12.08
C GLN A 129 -11.98 22.55 -10.85
N ARG A 130 -11.19 21.48 -11.01
CA ARG A 130 -10.46 20.80 -9.92
C ARG A 130 -11.37 20.19 -8.85
N THR A 131 -12.66 20.03 -9.10
CA THR A 131 -13.57 19.37 -8.16
C THR A 131 -13.44 17.85 -8.27
N VAL A 132 -13.25 17.18 -7.13
CA VAL A 132 -13.20 15.72 -7.04
C VAL A 132 -14.57 15.13 -7.38
N THR A 133 -14.62 14.31 -8.43
CA THR A 133 -15.85 13.65 -8.90
C THR A 133 -15.95 12.18 -8.53
N GLY A 134 -14.83 11.56 -8.14
CA GLY A 134 -14.75 10.16 -7.73
C GLY A 134 -13.33 9.78 -7.33
N PHE A 135 -13.19 8.67 -6.63
CA PHE A 135 -11.91 8.12 -6.21
C PHE A 135 -12.10 6.66 -5.79
N ASN A 136 -11.03 5.88 -5.75
CA ASN A 136 -11.07 4.50 -5.27
C ASN A 136 -10.69 4.36 -3.78
N GLN A 137 -10.87 3.16 -3.23
CA GLN A 137 -10.50 2.84 -1.84
C GLN A 137 -9.02 3.11 -1.51
N ALA A 138 -8.09 2.88 -2.44
CA ALA A 138 -6.67 3.18 -2.24
C ALA A 138 -6.42 4.69 -2.06
N ALA A 139 -7.09 5.55 -2.85
CA ALA A 139 -7.00 7.01 -2.70
C ALA A 139 -7.60 7.53 -1.40
N LYS A 140 -8.71 6.93 -0.94
CA LYS A 140 -9.29 7.24 0.37
C LYS A 140 -8.31 6.95 1.51
N SER A 141 -7.55 5.86 1.39
CA SER A 141 -6.55 5.45 2.38
C SER A 141 -5.31 6.36 2.37
N LEU A 142 -4.96 6.95 1.23
CA LEU A 142 -3.83 7.88 1.12
C LEU A 142 -4.17 9.27 1.71
N PHE A 143 -5.27 9.89 1.29
CA PHE A 143 -5.55 11.30 1.57
C PHE A 143 -6.40 11.59 2.81
N HIS A 144 -6.94 10.58 3.49
CA HIS A 144 -7.77 10.67 4.71
C HIS A 144 -8.87 11.77 4.66
N ASN A 145 -10.14 11.36 4.61
CA ASN A 145 -11.31 12.25 4.43
C ASN A 145 -11.43 12.85 3.01
N LEU A 146 -10.95 12.13 1.99
CA LEU A 146 -11.22 12.48 0.60
C LEU A 146 -12.72 12.36 0.33
N GLU A 147 -13.34 13.44 -0.14
CA GLU A 147 -14.78 13.54 -0.43
C GLU A 147 -15.03 14.11 -1.83
N THR A 148 -16.11 13.65 -2.47
CA THR A 148 -16.57 14.20 -3.75
C THR A 148 -17.17 15.60 -3.57
N GLY A 149 -17.21 16.40 -4.64
CA GLY A 149 -17.78 17.75 -4.63
C GLY A 149 -16.86 18.84 -4.06
N HIS A 150 -15.70 18.48 -3.54
CA HIS A 150 -14.71 19.41 -2.99
C HIS A 150 -13.55 19.67 -3.96
N ASP A 151 -12.90 20.82 -3.82
CA ASP A 151 -11.71 21.18 -4.60
C ASP A 151 -10.49 20.30 -4.21
N LEU A 152 -9.77 19.82 -5.22
CA LEU A 152 -8.56 19.00 -5.09
C LEU A 152 -7.49 19.67 -4.22
N THR A 153 -7.39 20.99 -4.26
CA THR A 153 -6.42 21.79 -3.47
C THR A 153 -6.59 21.65 -1.97
N ARG A 154 -7.76 21.18 -1.50
CA ARG A 154 -7.99 20.86 -0.08
C ARG A 154 -7.10 19.71 0.40
N TYR A 155 -6.80 18.76 -0.48
CA TYR A 155 -6.07 17.52 -0.17
C TYR A 155 -4.64 17.56 -0.70
N ILE A 156 -4.42 18.22 -1.84
CA ILE A 156 -3.13 18.29 -2.52
C ILE A 156 -2.69 19.75 -2.60
N ARG A 157 -1.64 20.09 -1.85
CA ARG A 157 -1.04 21.44 -1.82
C ARG A 157 0.33 21.50 -2.48
N ASP A 158 0.55 20.64 -3.48
CA ASP A 158 1.79 20.61 -4.24
C ASP A 158 1.64 21.46 -5.53
N PRO A 159 2.38 22.57 -5.68
CA PRO A 159 2.27 23.44 -6.84
C PRO A 159 2.58 22.73 -8.16
N ILE A 160 3.55 21.80 -8.16
CA ILE A 160 4.02 21.13 -9.37
C ILE A 160 2.90 20.23 -9.93
N LEU A 161 2.23 19.47 -9.05
CA LEU A 161 1.10 18.62 -9.44
C LEU A 161 -0.12 19.45 -9.89
N LEU A 162 -0.38 20.60 -9.27
CA LEU A 162 -1.46 21.50 -9.69
C LEU A 162 -1.18 22.13 -11.07
N ASP A 163 0.06 22.53 -11.33
CA ASP A 163 0.48 23.05 -12.64
C ASP A 163 0.40 21.98 -13.72
N ALA A 164 0.78 20.73 -13.39
CA ALA A 164 0.63 19.59 -14.27
C ALA A 164 -0.83 19.34 -14.66
N PHE A 165 -1.74 19.42 -13.67
CA PHE A 165 -3.16 19.33 -13.91
C PHE A 165 -3.66 20.44 -14.86
N ASP A 166 -3.25 21.68 -14.63
CA ASP A 166 -3.66 22.81 -15.47
C ASP A 166 -3.16 22.70 -16.92
N MET A 167 -1.95 22.16 -17.12
CA MET A 167 -1.43 21.91 -18.47
C MET A 167 -2.25 20.86 -19.23
N VAL A 168 -2.69 19.80 -18.55
CA VAL A 168 -3.57 18.78 -19.16
C VAL A 168 -4.99 19.35 -19.36
N SER A 169 -5.51 20.09 -18.38
CA SER A 169 -6.85 20.69 -18.39
C SER A 169 -7.04 21.80 -19.43
N SER A 170 -5.96 22.51 -19.77
CA SER A 170 -5.93 23.49 -20.85
C SER A 170 -5.78 22.87 -22.24
N GLY A 171 -5.61 21.55 -22.34
CA GLY A 171 -5.41 20.85 -23.61
C GLY A 171 -4.01 21.03 -24.21
N ARG A 172 -3.06 21.59 -23.46
CA ARG A 172 -1.65 21.71 -23.90
C ARG A 172 -0.96 20.35 -23.96
N ARG A 173 -1.44 19.38 -23.18
CA ARG A 173 -0.98 17.99 -23.13
C ARG A 173 -2.17 17.06 -22.92
N THR A 174 -2.09 15.84 -23.45
CA THR A 174 -3.10 14.77 -23.22
C THR A 174 -2.82 13.98 -21.94
N LEU A 175 -1.54 13.88 -21.56
CA LEU A 175 -1.06 13.20 -20.37
C LEU A 175 0.20 13.88 -19.82
N GLN A 176 0.42 13.79 -18.51
CA GLN A 176 1.62 14.28 -17.84
C GLN A 176 1.95 13.45 -16.60
N HIS A 177 3.21 13.06 -16.47
CA HIS A 177 3.78 12.49 -15.25
C HIS A 177 4.38 13.60 -14.38
N THR A 178 4.15 13.52 -13.07
CA THR A 178 4.66 14.48 -12.09
C THR A 178 4.98 13.76 -10.80
N GLU A 179 6.13 14.06 -10.22
CA GLU A 179 6.48 13.53 -8.91
C GLU A 179 5.75 14.28 -7.82
N PHE A 180 5.23 13.53 -6.86
CA PHE A 180 4.48 14.04 -5.72
C PHE A 180 4.97 13.38 -4.44
N VAL A 181 5.23 14.20 -3.41
CA VAL A 181 5.68 13.71 -2.11
C VAL A 181 4.61 14.01 -1.07
N VAL A 182 4.14 12.96 -0.39
CA VAL A 182 3.23 13.10 0.75
C VAL A 182 4.06 13.29 2.01
N ALA A 183 4.03 14.51 2.56
CA ALA A 183 4.58 14.81 3.88
C ALA A 183 3.68 14.22 4.99
N SER A 184 3.82 12.93 5.24
CA SER A 184 3.26 12.23 6.41
C SER A 184 4.40 11.58 7.23
N ASP A 185 4.08 10.87 8.32
CA ASP A 185 5.07 10.24 9.23
C ASP A 185 6.09 9.32 8.52
N ALA A 186 5.76 8.83 7.33
CA ALA A 186 6.70 8.21 6.41
C ALA A 186 6.63 8.99 5.09
N GLN A 187 7.68 9.74 4.72
CA GLN A 187 7.75 10.41 3.41
C GLN A 187 7.51 9.39 2.29
N ARG A 188 6.37 9.49 1.61
CA ARG A 188 6.02 8.62 0.48
C ARG A 188 6.20 9.38 -0.82
N HIS A 189 6.79 8.71 -1.80
CA HIS A 189 7.06 9.24 -3.12
C HIS A 189 6.11 8.60 -4.12
N PHE A 190 5.42 9.41 -4.92
CA PHE A 190 4.52 8.95 -5.97
C PHE A 190 4.92 9.56 -7.31
N ASP A 191 4.81 8.75 -8.36
CA ASP A 191 4.65 9.28 -9.71
C ASP A 191 3.16 9.39 -10.02
N VAL A 192 2.74 10.60 -10.37
CA VAL A 192 1.33 10.93 -10.61
C VAL A 192 1.12 11.14 -12.09
N LEU A 193 0.40 10.18 -12.68
CA LEU A 193 -0.10 10.32 -14.04
C LEU A 193 -1.39 11.15 -14.01
N THR A 194 -1.34 12.34 -14.60
CA THR A 194 -2.53 13.13 -14.90
C THR A 194 -2.89 12.93 -16.37
N ALA A 195 -4.09 12.42 -16.63
CA ALA A 195 -4.58 12.19 -17.99
C ALA A 195 -5.99 12.75 -18.19
N HIS A 196 -6.25 13.24 -19.39
CA HIS A 196 -7.60 13.62 -19.82
C HIS A 196 -8.36 12.40 -20.32
N LEU A 197 -9.57 12.19 -19.81
CA LEU A 197 -10.50 11.17 -20.27
C LEU A 197 -11.44 11.77 -21.35
N PRO A 198 -11.53 11.19 -22.55
CA PRO A 198 -12.39 11.70 -23.60
C PRO A 198 -13.87 11.82 -23.18
N ALA A 199 -14.52 12.86 -23.68
CA ALA A 199 -15.79 13.45 -23.22
C ALA A 199 -17.06 12.57 -23.30
N GLU A 200 -16.97 11.27 -23.61
CA GLU A 200 -18.13 10.37 -23.51
C GLU A 200 -18.46 9.96 -22.06
N THR A 201 -17.64 10.36 -21.08
CA THR A 201 -17.73 9.97 -19.65
C THR A 201 -18.29 11.06 -18.70
N GLY A 202 -19.09 11.99 -19.21
CA GLY A 202 -19.80 12.97 -18.38
C GLY A 202 -18.88 14.00 -17.69
N ASN A 203 -19.15 14.35 -16.41
CA ASN A 203 -18.39 15.36 -15.66
C ASN A 203 -16.96 14.91 -15.22
N ARG A 204 -16.54 13.69 -15.59
CA ARG A 204 -15.26 13.06 -15.19
C ARG A 204 -14.21 13.24 -16.28
N ASN A 205 -13.64 14.44 -16.36
CA ASN A 205 -12.77 14.82 -17.48
C ASN A 205 -11.30 14.45 -17.27
N PHE A 206 -10.87 14.24 -16.02
CA PHE A 206 -9.46 14.01 -15.71
C PHE A 206 -9.30 12.92 -14.66
N VAL A 207 -8.23 12.15 -14.80
CA VAL A 207 -7.82 11.12 -13.84
C VAL A 207 -6.40 11.40 -13.37
N LEU A 208 -6.19 11.30 -12.07
CA LEU A 208 -4.90 11.29 -11.41
C LEU A 208 -4.67 9.89 -10.84
N SER A 209 -3.67 9.19 -11.35
CA SER A 209 -3.25 7.87 -10.83
C SER A 209 -1.91 8.01 -10.14
N PHE A 210 -1.82 7.55 -8.90
CA PHE A 210 -0.61 7.63 -8.08
C PHE A 210 0.07 6.27 -8.06
N SER A 211 1.28 6.18 -8.60
CA SER A 211 2.12 4.98 -8.55
C SER A 211 3.15 5.17 -7.43
N ASP A 212 3.14 4.29 -6.44
CA ASP A 212 4.07 4.38 -5.31
C ASP A 212 5.50 4.04 -5.76
N LEU A 213 6.40 5.02 -5.67
CA LEU A 213 7.82 4.91 -5.95
C LEU A 213 8.67 4.96 -4.68
N THR A 214 8.08 4.87 -3.49
CA THR A 214 8.78 5.05 -2.22
C THR A 214 9.93 4.08 -2.06
N GLU A 215 9.71 2.77 -2.30
CA GLU A 215 10.77 1.77 -2.18
C GLU A 215 11.84 1.94 -3.25
N LEU A 216 11.45 2.31 -4.47
CA LEU A 216 12.41 2.60 -5.54
C LEU A 216 13.29 3.81 -5.18
N ARG A 217 12.68 4.90 -4.72
CA ARG A 217 13.39 6.11 -4.28
C ARG A 217 14.29 5.85 -3.09
N LYS A 218 13.86 5.04 -2.12
CA LYS A 218 14.73 4.60 -1.02
C LYS A 218 15.95 3.85 -1.55
N VAL A 219 15.77 2.91 -2.48
CA VAL A 219 16.89 2.15 -3.07
C VAL A 219 17.83 3.06 -3.87
N GLU A 220 17.30 4.01 -4.63
CA GLU A 220 18.12 5.00 -5.34
C GLU A 220 18.91 5.89 -4.39
N GLN A 221 18.28 6.38 -3.32
CA GLN A 221 18.94 7.19 -2.30
C GLN A 221 20.02 6.37 -1.58
N MET A 222 19.71 5.14 -1.16
CA MET A 222 20.69 4.21 -0.57
C MET A 222 21.89 4.00 -1.49
N ARG A 223 21.67 3.82 -2.80
CA ARG A 223 22.75 3.67 -3.78
C ARG A 223 23.58 4.94 -3.94
N ALA A 224 22.95 6.10 -3.96
CA ALA A 224 23.63 7.38 -4.06
C ALA A 224 24.50 7.66 -2.82
N ASP A 225 23.92 7.48 -1.62
CA ASP A 225 24.62 7.62 -0.34
C ASP A 225 25.77 6.63 -0.24
N PHE A 226 25.56 5.37 -0.63
CA PHE A 226 26.62 4.36 -0.72
C PHE A 226 27.77 4.82 -1.61
N ALA A 227 27.48 5.31 -2.82
CA ALA A 227 28.50 5.69 -3.78
C ALA A 227 29.33 6.89 -3.28
N ALA A 228 28.66 7.87 -2.66
CA ALA A 228 29.32 9.03 -2.07
C ALA A 228 30.19 8.63 -0.88
N ASP A 229 29.62 7.96 0.12
CA ASP A 229 30.31 7.69 1.37
C ASP A 229 31.42 6.64 1.23
N ALA A 230 31.14 5.53 0.53
CA ALA A 230 32.15 4.51 0.25
C ALA A 230 33.29 5.08 -0.59
N GLY A 231 32.97 5.94 -1.56
CA GLY A 231 33.97 6.59 -2.40
C GLY A 231 34.94 7.45 -1.60
N HIS A 232 34.46 8.21 -0.63
CA HIS A 232 35.30 9.04 0.23
C HIS A 232 36.14 8.21 1.21
N GLU A 233 35.54 7.21 1.86
CA GLU A 233 36.23 6.39 2.87
C GLU A 233 37.19 5.37 2.26
N LEU A 234 37.01 4.95 1.01
CA LEU A 234 37.97 4.10 0.29
C LEU A 234 39.13 4.90 -0.31
N ARG A 235 38.90 6.16 -0.74
CA ARG A 235 39.95 6.98 -1.35
C ARG A 235 41.11 7.24 -0.41
N THR A 236 40.82 7.52 0.86
CA THR A 236 41.84 7.85 1.87
C THR A 236 42.85 6.70 2.10
N PRO A 237 42.43 5.46 2.47
CA PRO A 237 43.36 4.36 2.66
C PRO A 237 44.05 3.95 1.35
N LEU A 238 43.37 4.08 0.20
CA LEU A 238 43.97 3.80 -1.11
C LEU A 238 45.09 4.79 -1.45
N SER A 239 44.91 6.08 -1.19
CA SER A 239 45.98 7.09 -1.38
C SER A 239 47.18 6.83 -0.47
N VAL A 240 46.95 6.38 0.77
CA VAL A 240 48.04 6.00 1.69
C VAL A 240 48.80 4.76 1.17
N LEU A 241 48.07 3.75 0.70
CA LEU A 241 48.66 2.56 0.08
C LEU A 241 49.51 2.91 -1.13
N LEU A 242 48.97 3.74 -2.05
CA LEU A 242 49.70 4.19 -3.23
C LEU A 242 50.96 4.96 -2.84
N GLY A 243 50.90 5.87 -1.87
CA GLY A 243 52.07 6.62 -1.41
C GLY A 243 53.17 5.74 -0.82
N PHE A 244 52.82 4.68 -0.06
CA PHE A 244 53.81 3.72 0.41
C PHE A 244 54.40 2.87 -0.71
N ILE A 245 53.58 2.45 -1.68
CA ILE A 245 54.06 1.73 -2.87
C ILE A 245 55.03 2.61 -3.67
N GLU A 246 54.67 3.85 -3.97
CA GLU A 246 55.54 4.81 -4.67
C GLU A 246 56.87 5.04 -3.93
N THR A 247 56.83 5.08 -2.59
CA THR A 247 58.03 5.24 -1.77
C THR A 247 58.94 4.01 -1.85
N LEU A 248 58.36 2.80 -1.79
CA LEU A 248 59.07 1.53 -1.93
C LEU A 248 59.52 1.23 -3.36
N GLU A 249 58.93 1.85 -4.39
CA GLU A 249 59.38 1.72 -5.78
C GLU A 249 60.48 2.73 -6.13
N GLY A 250 60.53 3.86 -5.41
CA GLY A 250 61.47 4.95 -5.66
C GLY A 250 62.54 5.10 -4.56
N PRO A 251 62.41 6.09 -3.66
CA PRO A 251 63.48 6.45 -2.71
C PRO A 251 63.90 5.34 -1.75
N ALA A 252 62.99 4.44 -1.38
CA ALA A 252 63.21 3.39 -0.38
C ALA A 252 63.28 1.98 -1.00
N LYS A 253 63.56 1.87 -2.30
CA LYS A 253 63.53 0.61 -3.05
C LYS A 253 64.42 -0.50 -2.49
N ASP A 254 65.61 -0.13 -2.04
CA ASP A 254 66.60 -1.04 -1.49
C ASP A 254 66.78 -0.86 0.03
N ASP A 255 65.74 -0.34 0.71
CA ASP A 255 65.73 -0.10 2.16
C ASP A 255 64.89 -1.18 2.89
N PRO A 256 65.52 -2.21 3.47
CA PRO A 256 64.82 -3.27 4.18
C PRO A 256 64.15 -2.80 5.48
N ASP A 257 64.65 -1.73 6.11
CA ASP A 257 64.04 -1.16 7.33
C ASP A 257 62.74 -0.43 6.98
N ALA A 258 62.73 0.34 5.90
CA ALA A 258 61.52 0.96 5.37
C ALA A 258 60.48 -0.10 4.94
N LEU A 259 60.91 -1.17 4.29
CA LEU A 259 60.03 -2.29 3.92
C LEU A 259 59.38 -2.94 5.15
N GLY A 260 60.17 -3.17 6.21
CA GLY A 260 59.69 -3.72 7.48
C GLY A 260 58.67 -2.83 8.19
N GLN A 261 58.77 -1.51 8.03
CA GLN A 261 57.85 -0.54 8.62
C GLN A 261 56.59 -0.32 7.78
N PHE A 262 56.70 -0.27 6.45
CA PHE A 262 55.57 0.07 5.57
C PHE A 262 54.66 -1.11 5.28
N LEU A 263 55.19 -2.34 5.13
CA LEU A 263 54.37 -3.52 4.85
C LEU A 263 53.25 -3.78 5.89
N PRO A 264 53.50 -3.68 7.21
CA PRO A 264 52.43 -3.77 8.21
C PRO A 264 51.35 -2.70 8.03
N VAL A 265 51.74 -1.45 7.81
CA VAL A 265 50.80 -0.34 7.63
C VAL A 265 49.95 -0.55 6.37
N MET A 266 50.57 -0.98 5.27
CA MET A 266 49.86 -1.32 4.04
C MET A 266 48.87 -2.47 4.26
N ARG A 267 49.28 -3.54 4.96
CA ARG A 267 48.39 -4.65 5.29
C ARG A 267 47.19 -4.19 6.11
N ASP A 268 47.40 -3.33 7.10
CA ASP A 268 46.33 -2.79 7.94
C ASP A 268 45.36 -1.91 7.14
N GLN A 269 45.86 -1.08 6.21
CA GLN A 269 44.98 -0.31 5.32
C GLN A 269 44.17 -1.20 4.38
N ALA A 270 44.77 -2.25 3.82
CA ALA A 270 44.08 -3.20 2.95
C ALA A 270 43.00 -3.99 3.71
N GLN A 271 43.30 -4.47 4.91
CA GLN A 271 42.32 -5.13 5.79
C GLN A 271 41.18 -4.19 6.17
N ARG A 272 41.49 -2.92 6.46
CA ARG A 272 40.47 -1.90 6.75
C ARG A 272 39.54 -1.67 5.56
N MET A 273 40.09 -1.60 4.34
CA MET A 273 39.27 -1.49 3.12
C MET A 273 38.39 -2.72 2.92
N GLN A 274 38.91 -3.93 3.19
CA GLN A 274 38.13 -5.16 3.12
C GLN A 274 36.95 -5.13 4.09
N SER A 275 37.19 -4.83 5.38
CA SER A 275 36.13 -4.74 6.38
C SER A 275 35.11 -3.67 6.03
N LEU A 276 35.54 -2.53 5.48
CA LEU A 276 34.62 -1.48 5.03
C LEU A 276 33.68 -1.97 3.93
N VAL A 277 34.19 -2.70 2.94
CA VAL A 277 33.37 -3.27 1.86
C VAL A 277 32.40 -4.32 2.40
N GLU A 278 32.85 -5.18 3.32
CA GLU A 278 32.00 -6.20 3.96
C GLU A 278 30.88 -5.56 4.79
N ASP A 279 31.21 -4.56 5.61
CA ASP A 279 30.24 -3.78 6.42
C ASP A 279 29.19 -3.11 5.53
N LEU A 280 29.61 -2.52 4.42
CA LEU A 280 28.73 -1.86 3.46
C LEU A 280 27.77 -2.83 2.76
N LEU A 281 28.29 -3.97 2.29
CA LEU A 281 27.47 -5.01 1.67
C LEU A 281 26.49 -5.63 2.67
N SER A 282 26.91 -5.79 3.93
CA SER A 282 26.05 -6.23 5.02
C SER A 282 24.92 -5.24 5.25
N LEU A 283 25.23 -3.95 5.42
CA LEU A 283 24.24 -2.90 5.64
C LEU A 283 23.21 -2.83 4.51
N ALA A 284 23.66 -2.84 3.25
CA ALA A 284 22.76 -2.82 2.08
C ALA A 284 21.81 -4.03 2.05
N ARG A 285 22.29 -5.23 2.43
CA ARG A 285 21.44 -6.44 2.52
C ARG A 285 20.42 -6.34 3.65
N ILE A 286 20.79 -5.73 4.77
CA ILE A 286 19.91 -5.59 5.94
C ILE A 286 18.79 -4.58 5.62
N GLU A 287 19.12 -3.45 4.99
CA GLU A 287 18.16 -2.42 4.61
C GLU A 287 17.13 -2.93 3.59
N LEU A 288 17.57 -3.75 2.62
CA LEU A 288 16.65 -4.41 1.67
C LEU A 288 15.68 -5.38 2.35
N ASN A 289 16.07 -5.96 3.48
CA ASN A 289 15.27 -6.96 4.20
C ASN A 289 14.69 -6.42 5.51
N GLU A 290 14.73 -5.11 5.77
CA GLU A 290 14.32 -4.53 7.08
C GLU A 290 12.89 -4.93 7.48
N HIS A 291 12.00 -5.13 6.49
CA HIS A 291 10.60 -5.47 6.68
C HIS A 291 10.30 -6.98 6.73
N THR A 292 11.32 -7.84 6.53
CA THR A 292 11.15 -9.31 6.55
C THR A 292 11.64 -9.85 7.89
N PRO A 293 10.76 -10.11 8.87
CA PRO A 293 11.20 -10.54 10.20
C PRO A 293 11.86 -11.92 10.16
N PRO A 294 12.87 -12.17 11.00
CA PRO A 294 13.46 -13.49 11.15
C PRO A 294 12.48 -14.49 11.78
N SER A 295 12.71 -15.78 11.54
CA SER A 295 11.81 -16.87 11.95
C SER A 295 12.46 -17.98 12.77
N ASN A 296 13.78 -17.97 12.94
CA ASN A 296 14.51 -19.07 13.59
C ASN A 296 14.63 -18.83 15.10
N ASP A 297 14.64 -19.90 15.88
CA ASP A 297 14.91 -19.81 17.32
C ASP A 297 16.44 -19.73 17.53
N CYS A 298 16.87 -18.74 18.30
CA CYS A 298 18.27 -18.45 18.59
C CYS A 298 18.50 -18.37 20.09
N ASP A 299 19.59 -18.96 20.58
CA ASP A 299 20.03 -18.80 21.96
C ASP A 299 21.12 -17.73 22.08
N VAL A 300 20.76 -16.61 22.72
CA VAL A 300 21.62 -15.43 22.83
C VAL A 300 22.84 -15.67 23.72
N ALA A 301 22.73 -16.48 24.79
CA ALA A 301 23.88 -16.81 25.63
C ALA A 301 24.93 -17.59 24.83
N THR A 302 24.51 -18.63 24.12
CA THR A 302 25.38 -19.42 23.24
C THR A 302 26.06 -18.55 22.16
N ILE A 303 25.33 -17.59 21.58
CA ILE A 303 25.89 -16.64 20.60
C ILE A 303 26.97 -15.76 21.24
N ILE A 304 26.70 -15.18 22.40
CA ILE A 304 27.64 -14.31 23.12
C ILE A 304 28.90 -15.08 23.50
N ASP A 305 28.77 -16.33 23.96
CA ASP A 305 29.90 -17.17 24.32
C ASP A 305 30.79 -17.48 23.10
N LYS A 306 30.19 -17.79 21.94
CA LYS A 306 30.93 -17.97 20.68
C LYS A 306 31.69 -16.70 20.28
N VAL A 307 31.04 -15.54 20.38
CA VAL A 307 31.65 -14.25 20.04
C VAL A 307 32.79 -13.90 21.01
N ALA A 308 32.58 -14.09 22.32
CA ALA A 308 33.59 -13.85 23.34
C ALA A 308 34.82 -14.74 23.15
N ALA A 309 34.62 -16.02 22.81
CA ALA A 309 35.70 -16.94 22.48
C ALA A 309 36.48 -16.49 21.23
N GLY A 310 35.78 -16.06 20.17
CA GLY A 310 36.41 -15.57 18.94
C GLY A 310 37.20 -14.27 19.10
N LEU A 311 36.81 -13.41 20.04
CA LEU A 311 37.47 -12.13 20.32
C LEU A 311 38.55 -12.21 21.41
N ARG A 312 38.75 -13.39 22.02
CA ARG A 312 39.70 -13.57 23.12
C ARG A 312 41.13 -13.18 22.76
N VAL A 313 41.61 -13.56 21.57
CA VAL A 313 42.96 -13.21 21.09
C VAL A 313 43.15 -11.68 21.00
N LYS A 314 42.12 -10.95 20.54
CA LYS A 314 42.16 -9.49 20.46
C LYS A 314 42.12 -8.84 21.85
N ALA A 315 41.36 -9.40 22.78
CA ALA A 315 41.30 -8.93 24.16
C ALA A 315 42.62 -9.18 24.90
N ASP A 316 43.21 -10.37 24.75
CA ASP A 316 44.49 -10.76 25.35
C ASP A 316 45.64 -9.87 24.86
N ALA A 317 45.62 -9.43 23.60
CA ALA A 317 46.60 -8.47 23.06
C ALA A 317 46.61 -7.10 23.80
N LYS A 318 45.52 -6.78 24.52
CA LYS A 318 45.39 -5.59 25.39
C LYS A 318 45.29 -5.95 26.88
N ASN A 319 45.62 -7.19 27.26
CA ASN A 319 45.41 -7.71 28.62
C ASN A 319 43.99 -7.50 29.16
N MET A 320 42.98 -7.51 28.29
CA MET A 320 41.59 -7.31 28.69
C MET A 320 40.90 -8.65 28.96
N ASN A 321 39.96 -8.66 29.90
CA ASN A 321 39.12 -9.83 30.17
C ASN A 321 37.68 -9.62 29.66
N ILE A 322 37.08 -10.65 29.06
CA ILE A 322 35.67 -10.63 28.66
C ILE A 322 34.90 -11.47 29.68
N ARG A 323 34.04 -10.84 30.47
CA ARG A 323 33.21 -11.51 31.46
C ARG A 323 31.77 -11.57 30.99
N VAL A 324 31.25 -12.78 30.77
CA VAL A 324 29.84 -13.02 30.43
C VAL A 324 29.10 -13.48 31.69
N THR A 325 27.97 -12.84 32.00
CA THR A 325 27.09 -13.22 33.11
C THR A 325 25.64 -13.24 32.66
N SER A 326 24.92 -14.32 32.99
CA SER A 326 23.48 -14.42 32.75
C SER A 326 22.73 -14.60 34.06
N THR A 327 21.63 -13.87 34.20
CA THR A 327 20.65 -14.06 35.29
C THR A 327 19.44 -14.89 34.86
N LEU A 328 19.47 -15.41 33.63
CA LEU A 328 18.39 -16.16 33.00
C LEU A 328 18.81 -17.60 32.72
N ASP A 329 17.91 -18.54 33.04
CA ASP A 329 18.06 -19.96 32.70
C ASP A 329 17.77 -20.24 31.21
N GLN A 330 16.99 -19.37 30.56
CA GLN A 330 16.65 -19.44 29.13
C GLN A 330 16.84 -18.08 28.47
N THR A 331 17.63 -18.06 27.40
CA THR A 331 18.00 -16.87 26.62
C THR A 331 17.56 -16.97 25.16
N ALA A 332 16.47 -17.69 24.92
CA ALA A 332 15.90 -17.88 23.60
C ALA A 332 15.22 -16.59 23.08
N THR A 333 15.48 -16.26 21.82
CA THR A 333 14.83 -15.20 21.05
C THR A 333 14.54 -15.72 19.65
N ILE A 334 13.58 -15.12 18.95
CA ILE A 334 13.42 -15.36 17.52
C ILE A 334 14.36 -14.39 16.78
N GLY A 335 15.16 -14.93 15.87
CA GLY A 335 16.21 -14.19 15.19
C GLY A 335 16.93 -14.98 14.12
N GLU A 336 17.94 -14.37 13.52
CA GLU A 336 18.92 -15.09 12.71
C GLU A 336 20.27 -15.11 13.41
N GLU A 337 20.82 -16.31 13.60
CA GLU A 337 22.03 -16.52 14.41
C GLU A 337 23.20 -15.69 13.88
N LYS A 338 23.41 -15.69 12.55
CA LYS A 338 24.51 -14.92 11.91
C LYS A 338 24.38 -13.42 12.13
N GLU A 339 23.15 -12.90 12.10
CA GLU A 339 22.88 -11.48 12.31
C GLU A 339 23.10 -11.09 13.78
N LEU A 340 22.63 -11.91 14.73
CA LEU A 340 22.87 -11.69 16.15
C LEU A 340 24.34 -11.84 16.54
N VAL A 341 25.07 -12.78 15.94
CA VAL A 341 26.54 -12.88 16.05
C VAL A 341 27.17 -11.56 15.62
N GLN A 342 26.76 -10.99 14.48
CA GLN A 342 27.28 -9.72 13.99
C GLN A 342 26.96 -8.55 14.93
N VAL A 343 25.77 -8.51 15.54
CA VAL A 343 25.40 -7.50 16.55
C VAL A 343 26.38 -7.54 17.72
N PHE A 344 26.52 -8.70 18.36
CA PHE A 344 27.34 -8.81 19.57
C PHE A 344 28.84 -8.72 19.27
N GLN A 345 29.27 -9.20 18.09
CA GLN A 345 30.65 -9.00 17.64
C GLN A 345 30.98 -7.52 17.51
N ASN A 346 30.13 -6.71 16.87
CA ASN A 346 30.34 -5.27 16.76
C ASN A 346 30.41 -4.56 18.11
N LEU A 347 29.52 -4.92 19.05
CA LEU A 347 29.48 -4.29 20.38
C LEU A 347 30.69 -4.69 21.24
N ILE A 348 31.03 -5.97 21.30
CA ILE A 348 32.16 -6.46 22.11
C ILE A 348 33.49 -6.03 21.49
N GLU A 349 33.62 -6.04 20.16
CA GLU A 349 34.80 -5.52 19.49
C GLU A 349 34.98 -4.03 19.74
N ASN A 350 33.91 -3.23 19.71
CA ASN A 350 33.98 -1.81 20.09
C ASN A 350 34.42 -1.63 21.55
N ALA A 351 33.91 -2.45 22.47
CA ALA A 351 34.32 -2.42 23.87
C ALA A 351 35.82 -2.71 24.06
N ILE A 352 36.37 -3.71 23.34
CA ILE A 352 37.81 -4.02 23.35
C ILE A 352 38.62 -2.89 22.69
N LYS A 353 38.08 -2.31 21.63
CA LYS A 353 38.75 -1.30 20.82
C LYS A 353 38.94 0.02 21.58
N TYR A 354 37.89 0.50 22.23
CA TYR A 354 37.88 1.79 22.93
C TYR A 354 38.11 1.67 24.45
N GLY A 355 38.03 0.47 25.01
CA GLY A 355 38.37 0.20 26.39
C GLY A 355 39.85 0.43 26.70
N HIS A 356 40.11 0.78 27.95
CA HIS A 356 41.46 0.92 28.51
C HIS A 356 42.18 -0.43 28.52
N GLN A 357 43.51 -0.39 28.46
CA GLN A 357 44.33 -1.59 28.67
C GLN A 357 44.12 -2.13 30.10
N ASP A 358 44.29 -3.44 30.30
CA ASP A 358 44.14 -4.10 31.61
C ASP A 358 42.72 -3.97 32.23
N SER A 359 41.70 -3.77 31.39
CA SER A 359 40.30 -3.59 31.81
C SER A 359 39.42 -4.81 31.55
N THR A 360 38.18 -4.79 32.05
CA THR A 360 37.18 -5.85 31.81
C THR A 360 36.03 -5.35 30.95
N VAL A 361 35.68 -6.10 29.91
CA VAL A 361 34.42 -5.97 29.18
C VAL A 361 33.38 -6.86 29.85
N ASP A 362 32.38 -6.25 30.49
CA ASP A 362 31.31 -6.98 31.18
C ASP A 362 30.08 -7.10 30.26
N VAL A 363 29.72 -8.33 29.87
CA VAL A 363 28.50 -8.65 29.14
C VAL A 363 27.50 -9.26 30.10
N LYS A 364 26.33 -8.62 30.26
CA LYS A 364 25.27 -9.07 31.18
C LYS A 364 23.96 -9.34 30.44
N ILE A 365 23.36 -10.48 30.73
CA ILE A 365 22.05 -10.88 30.20
C ILE A 365 21.03 -10.89 31.35
N SER A 366 19.94 -10.16 31.20
CA SER A 366 18.89 -10.05 32.21
C SER A 366 17.50 -9.83 31.64
N LEU A 367 16.46 -10.12 32.42
CA LEU A 367 15.08 -9.84 32.05
C LEU A 367 14.67 -8.46 32.57
N VAL A 368 14.07 -7.66 31.69
CA VAL A 368 13.63 -6.31 32.00
C VAL A 368 12.16 -6.32 32.44
N LYS A 369 11.90 -5.81 33.65
CA LYS A 369 10.53 -5.64 34.17
C LYS A 369 9.78 -4.48 33.50
N ASN A 370 10.50 -3.38 33.22
CA ASN A 370 9.98 -2.17 32.59
C ASN A 370 10.79 -1.87 31.33
N PRO A 371 10.38 -2.38 30.15
CA PRO A 371 11.12 -2.15 28.92
C PRO A 371 11.06 -0.67 28.50
N PRO A 372 12.02 -0.20 27.69
CA PRO A 372 12.03 1.16 27.17
C PRO A 372 10.73 1.55 26.47
N ALA A 373 10.39 2.84 26.48
CA ALA A 373 9.17 3.36 25.84
C ALA A 373 9.06 2.99 24.35
N ALA A 374 10.19 2.86 23.65
CA ALA A 374 10.26 2.41 22.25
C ALA A 374 9.69 0.99 22.03
N LEU A 375 9.67 0.15 23.08
CA LEU A 375 9.08 -1.19 23.08
C LEU A 375 7.71 -1.24 23.77
N ALA A 376 7.05 -0.10 23.99
CA ALA A 376 5.74 -0.06 24.66
C ALA A 376 4.67 -0.92 23.97
N ARG A 377 4.77 -1.10 22.64
CA ARG A 377 3.92 -2.00 21.86
C ARG A 377 4.07 -3.48 22.23
N TYR A 378 5.16 -3.86 22.89
CA TYR A 378 5.46 -5.21 23.37
C TYR A 378 5.35 -5.33 24.89
N ARG A 379 4.58 -4.46 25.57
CA ARG A 379 4.40 -4.47 27.04
C ARG A 379 3.93 -5.81 27.62
N HIS A 380 3.32 -6.67 26.81
CA HIS A 380 2.87 -8.00 27.20
C HIS A 380 3.90 -9.11 26.95
N SER A 381 5.06 -8.77 26.36
CA SER A 381 6.15 -9.69 26.08
C SER A 381 7.25 -9.54 27.11
N ARG A 382 7.86 -10.67 27.51
CA ARG A 382 9.10 -10.66 28.29
C ARG A 382 10.21 -10.08 27.41
N ILE A 383 10.95 -9.10 27.90
CA ILE A 383 12.05 -8.45 27.16
C ILE A 383 13.37 -8.80 27.83
N MET A 384 14.30 -9.35 27.05
CA MET A 384 15.68 -9.61 27.46
C MET A 384 16.55 -8.39 27.14
N ALA A 385 17.37 -7.97 28.09
CA ALA A 385 18.41 -6.98 27.91
C ALA A 385 19.78 -7.65 27.91
N VAL A 386 20.57 -7.37 26.90
CA VAL A 386 21.99 -7.70 26.81
C VAL A 386 22.78 -6.39 26.86
N SER A 387 23.48 -6.15 27.97
CA SER A 387 24.33 -4.97 28.14
C SER A 387 25.80 -5.33 27.94
N VAL A 388 26.49 -4.60 27.08
CA VAL A 388 27.94 -4.63 26.92
C VAL A 388 28.51 -3.37 27.56
N CYS A 389 29.23 -3.54 28.67
CA CYS A 389 29.86 -2.46 29.42
C CYS A 389 31.36 -2.45 29.18
N ASP A 390 31.89 -1.29 28.81
CA ASP A 390 33.32 -1.05 28.66
C ASP A 390 33.83 -0.04 29.70
N GLN A 391 35.12 -0.14 30.01
CA GLN A 391 35.84 0.85 30.80
C GLN A 391 36.68 1.70 29.82
N SER A 392 36.08 2.76 29.29
CA SER A 392 36.70 3.70 28.35
C SER A 392 36.67 5.15 28.87
N ASP A 393 37.12 6.09 28.04
CA ASP A 393 36.98 7.53 28.31
C ASP A 393 35.53 8.02 28.34
N GLY A 394 34.56 7.17 27.99
CA GLY A 394 33.17 7.55 27.84
C GLY A 394 32.93 8.47 26.65
N ILE A 395 31.67 8.83 26.45
CA ILE A 395 31.20 9.58 25.28
C ILE A 395 30.37 10.77 25.78
N ALA A 396 30.67 11.96 25.26
CA ALA A 396 29.91 13.17 25.58
C ALA A 396 28.46 13.04 25.10
N ARG A 397 27.51 13.56 25.89
CA ARG A 397 26.07 13.43 25.64
C ARG A 397 25.62 13.95 24.28
N GLU A 398 26.29 14.99 23.77
CA GLU A 398 26.01 15.58 22.44
C GLU A 398 26.25 14.62 21.28
N HIS A 399 27.10 13.60 21.45
CA HIS A 399 27.39 12.63 20.42
C HIS A 399 26.46 11.41 20.44
N LEU A 400 25.84 11.10 21.59
CA LEU A 400 25.04 9.88 21.77
C LEU A 400 23.94 9.68 20.71
N PRO A 401 23.13 10.70 20.33
CA PRO A 401 22.10 10.52 19.30
C PRO A 401 22.67 10.15 17.93
N ARG A 402 23.91 10.56 17.68
CA ARG A 402 24.58 10.47 16.37
C ARG A 402 25.45 9.22 16.22
N LEU A 403 25.74 8.49 17.30
CA LEU A 403 26.59 7.28 17.26
C LEU A 403 26.07 6.16 16.34
N THR A 404 24.78 6.21 15.99
CA THR A 404 24.17 5.24 15.06
C THR A 404 24.00 5.79 13.64
N GLU A 405 24.44 7.03 13.37
CA GLU A 405 24.58 7.57 12.02
C GLU A 405 25.71 6.83 11.29
N ARG A 406 25.56 6.62 9.98
CA ARG A 406 26.59 6.00 9.15
C ARG A 406 27.84 6.87 9.15
N PHE A 407 29.02 6.26 9.26
CA PHE A 407 30.32 6.92 9.22
C PHE A 407 30.58 7.95 10.32
N TYR A 408 29.66 8.12 11.27
CA TYR A 408 29.82 9.08 12.36
C TYR A 408 30.84 8.60 13.38
N ARG A 409 31.70 9.53 13.82
CA ARG A 409 32.79 9.27 14.76
C ARG A 409 33.00 10.52 15.63
N VAL A 410 33.18 10.30 16.93
CA VAL A 410 33.40 11.37 17.92
C VAL A 410 34.70 12.14 17.65
N ASP A 411 35.79 11.43 17.35
CA ASP A 411 37.08 12.03 17.01
C ASP A 411 37.68 11.31 15.80
N THR A 412 37.73 11.99 14.66
CA THR A 412 38.22 11.42 13.39
C THR A 412 39.73 11.13 13.43
N ALA A 413 40.53 11.90 14.17
CA ALA A 413 41.98 11.71 14.23
C ALA A 413 42.35 10.49 15.09
N ARG A 414 41.83 10.42 16.32
CA ARG A 414 42.03 9.27 17.22
C ARG A 414 41.43 7.99 16.65
N SER A 415 40.24 8.09 16.07
CA SER A 415 39.56 6.90 15.56
C SER A 415 40.24 6.32 14.31
N ARG A 416 40.86 7.14 13.45
CA ARG A 416 41.65 6.65 12.30
C ARG A 416 42.86 5.82 12.74
N ALA A 417 43.54 6.23 13.82
CA ALA A 417 44.64 5.47 14.41
C ALA A 417 44.18 4.12 14.97
N VAL A 418 42.95 4.05 15.50
CA VAL A 418 42.37 2.82 16.08
C VAL A 418 41.63 1.97 15.02
N GLY A 419 41.43 2.47 13.79
CA GLY A 419 41.00 1.66 12.63
C GLY A 419 39.49 1.32 12.56
N GLY A 420 38.59 2.21 12.95
CA GLY A 420 37.12 2.00 12.80
C GLY A 420 36.56 2.37 11.41
N THR A 421 35.57 1.62 10.92
CA THR A 421 34.79 1.94 9.71
C THR A 421 33.71 3.00 9.97
N GLY A 422 33.23 3.12 11.22
CA GLY A 422 32.11 4.01 11.57
C GLY A 422 30.74 3.44 11.15
N LEU A 423 30.69 2.21 10.64
CA LEU A 423 29.45 1.55 10.21
C LEU A 423 28.92 0.55 11.24
N GLY A 424 29.77 0.02 12.13
CA GLY A 424 29.39 -1.05 13.06
C GLY A 424 28.14 -0.76 13.91
N LEU A 425 28.02 0.43 14.50
CA LEU A 425 26.84 0.79 15.30
C LEU A 425 25.58 1.05 14.46
N ALA A 426 25.73 1.51 13.21
CA ALA A 426 24.62 1.61 12.27
C ALA A 426 24.10 0.21 11.90
N ILE A 427 25.00 -0.74 11.61
CA ILE A 427 24.67 -2.15 11.37
C ILE A 427 23.93 -2.74 12.58
N VAL A 428 24.45 -2.54 13.79
CA VAL A 428 23.80 -3.00 15.03
C VAL A 428 22.39 -2.45 15.14
N LYS A 429 22.18 -1.14 14.91
CA LYS A 429 20.85 -0.53 14.97
C LYS A 429 19.87 -1.19 14.02
N HIS A 430 20.23 -1.37 12.75
CA HIS A 430 19.33 -1.98 11.75
C HIS A 430 19.06 -3.46 12.04
N LEU A 431 20.07 -4.24 12.44
CA LEU A 431 19.89 -5.64 12.83
C LEU A 431 18.97 -5.77 14.04
N VAL A 432 19.16 -4.95 15.06
CA VAL A 432 18.32 -4.97 16.26
C VAL A 432 16.88 -4.56 15.92
N GLN A 433 16.68 -3.56 15.06
CA GLN A 433 15.35 -3.14 14.59
C GLN A 433 14.64 -4.26 13.81
N ARG A 434 15.34 -4.94 12.90
CA ARG A 434 14.84 -6.11 12.16
C ARG A 434 14.42 -7.26 13.09
N HIS A 435 15.11 -7.40 14.22
CA HIS A 435 14.76 -8.34 15.31
C HIS A 435 13.69 -7.81 16.27
N ARG A 436 12.99 -6.72 15.91
CA ARG A 436 11.97 -6.04 16.74
C ARG A 436 12.48 -5.60 18.11
N GLY A 437 13.79 -5.43 18.23
CA GLY A 437 14.46 -4.94 19.41
C GLY A 437 14.67 -3.43 19.37
N THR A 438 15.36 -2.93 20.38
CA THR A 438 15.90 -1.57 20.40
C THR A 438 17.27 -1.56 21.07
N MET A 439 18.10 -0.57 20.75
CA MET A 439 19.40 -0.37 21.39
C MET A 439 19.41 0.98 22.11
N ILE A 440 19.91 1.00 23.34
CA ILE A 440 20.13 2.22 24.13
C ILE A 440 21.61 2.30 24.47
N ILE A 441 22.14 3.52 24.43
CA ILE A 441 23.53 3.81 24.74
C ILE A 441 23.55 4.77 25.93
N ASP A 442 24.14 4.34 27.03
CA ASP A 442 24.37 5.15 28.22
C ASP A 442 25.87 5.32 28.40
N SER A 443 26.35 6.57 28.44
CA SER A 443 27.78 6.86 28.60
C SER A 443 27.97 8.16 29.36
N GLU A 444 29.04 8.20 30.16
CA GLU A 444 29.48 9.39 30.86
C GLU A 444 30.99 9.53 30.71
N VAL A 445 31.45 10.74 30.37
CA VAL A 445 32.87 11.04 30.18
C VAL A 445 33.65 10.68 31.44
N GLY A 446 34.70 9.88 31.28
CA GLY A 446 35.57 9.38 32.34
C GLY A 446 35.06 8.14 33.08
N LYS A 447 33.84 7.64 32.79
CA LYS A 447 33.27 6.44 33.46
C LYS A 447 33.16 5.21 32.56
N GLY A 448 33.16 5.39 31.24
CA GLY A 448 32.96 4.33 30.26
C GLY A 448 31.58 4.37 29.60
N SER A 449 31.26 3.33 28.83
CA SER A 449 30.01 3.26 28.07
C SER A 449 29.31 1.92 28.27
N VAL A 450 27.98 1.95 28.19
CA VAL A 450 27.10 0.78 28.27
C VAL A 450 26.18 0.78 27.05
N PHE A 451 26.32 -0.25 26.24
CA PHE A 451 25.45 -0.50 25.09
C PHE A 451 24.49 -1.61 25.44
N THR A 452 23.19 -1.28 25.53
CA THR A 452 22.15 -2.24 25.90
C THR A 452 21.25 -2.55 24.72
N VAL A 453 21.24 -3.81 24.30
CA VAL A 453 20.34 -4.35 23.28
C VAL A 453 19.16 -5.02 23.98
N TYR A 454 17.94 -4.62 23.61
CA TYR A 454 16.70 -5.19 24.10
C TYR A 454 16.06 -6.05 23.02
N LEU A 455 15.78 -7.32 23.32
CA LEU A 455 15.17 -8.29 22.41
C LEU A 455 13.93 -8.94 23.03
N PRO A 456 12.91 -9.30 22.26
CA PRO A 456 11.80 -10.11 22.75
C PRO A 456 12.29 -11.48 23.22
N ALA A 457 12.08 -11.82 24.49
CA ALA A 457 12.40 -13.13 25.03
C ALA A 457 11.30 -14.14 24.68
N GLN A 458 11.69 -15.30 24.16
CA GLN A 458 10.75 -16.37 23.93
C GLN A 458 10.29 -16.94 25.28
N THR A 459 9.01 -17.29 25.32
CA THR A 459 8.39 -17.98 26.46
C THR A 459 7.57 -19.12 25.87
N ALA A 460 7.48 -20.25 26.55
CA ALA A 460 6.71 -21.41 26.10
C ALA A 460 5.27 -21.05 25.64
N ASP A 461 4.68 -19.96 26.15
CA ASP A 461 3.33 -19.49 25.81
C ASP A 461 3.21 -18.53 24.61
N ASN A 462 4.32 -18.06 24.01
CA ASN A 462 4.29 -16.94 23.04
C ASN A 462 4.47 -17.33 21.56
N VAL A 463 4.44 -18.62 21.23
CA VAL A 463 4.75 -19.15 19.89
C VAL A 463 3.79 -18.65 18.79
N HIS A 464 2.63 -18.07 19.12
CA HIS A 464 1.60 -17.70 18.10
C HIS A 464 1.09 -16.25 18.12
N LYS A 465 1.41 -15.41 19.12
CA LYS A 465 0.78 -14.07 19.25
C LYS A 465 1.58 -12.90 18.69
N LEU A 466 2.91 -13.01 18.60
CA LEU A 466 3.75 -11.88 18.17
C LEU A 466 3.74 -11.64 16.65
N TYR A 467 3.31 -12.60 15.83
CA TYR A 467 3.45 -12.52 14.35
C TYR A 467 2.14 -12.32 13.58
N ARG A 468 1.04 -11.97 14.25
CA ARG A 468 -0.29 -11.73 13.63
C ARG A 468 -0.80 -10.28 13.71
N ALA A 469 0.01 -9.33 14.17
CA ALA A 469 -0.38 -7.92 14.30
C ALA A 469 0.43 -7.03 13.36
#